data_AF-A0A257VN67-F1
#
_entry.id   AF-A0A257VN67-F1
#
_cell.length_a   1.000
_cell.length_b   1.000
_cell.length_c   1.000
_cell.angle_alpha   90.00
_cell.angle_beta   90.00
_cell.angle_gamma   90.00
#
_symmetry.space_group_name_H-M   'P 1'
#
loop_
_entity.id
_entity.type
_entity.pdbx_description
1 polymer ?
#
loop_
_entity_poly.entity_id
_entity_poly.type
_entity_poly.pdbx_seq_one_letter_code
_entity_poly.pdbx_strand_id
1 'polypeptide(L)'
;MIEILAGDNSMPMTRRSALASLGTGLALWPALGSAKSTNRSAAGISFAFSTYGMRALPLARALRVCADIGYSGVELACMPGWPCDPAALTLMDRNEIRQQLRDLSLDLPCLMENWRLAAPPEIHKANL
;
A
#
# COMPACT_ATOMS: atom_id res chain seq x y z
N MET A 1 4.01 -34.07 -64.96
CA MET A 1 2.94 -33.84 -63.98
C MET A 1 3.52 -34.06 -62.59
N ILE A 2 4.20 -33.05 -62.02
CA ILE A 2 4.74 -33.02 -60.65
C ILE A 2 4.80 -31.55 -60.20
N GLU A 3 4.14 -31.19 -59.11
CA GLU A 3 4.42 -30.07 -58.17
C GLU A 3 3.47 -30.28 -56.97
N ILE A 4 3.90 -30.94 -55.89
CA ILE A 4 4.63 -30.44 -54.71
C ILE A 4 3.90 -29.31 -53.97
N LEU A 5 3.41 -29.68 -52.79
CA LEU A 5 2.70 -28.90 -51.79
C LEU A 5 3.56 -27.74 -51.27
N ALA A 6 3.11 -26.50 -51.43
CA ALA A 6 3.65 -25.34 -50.73
C ALA A 6 3.14 -25.36 -49.28
N GLY A 7 4.03 -25.69 -48.34
CA GLY A 7 3.80 -25.60 -46.91
C GLY A 7 3.73 -24.15 -46.44
N ASP A 8 2.66 -23.83 -45.74
CA ASP A 8 2.50 -22.60 -44.94
C ASP A 8 3.55 -22.59 -43.82
N ASN A 9 4.38 -21.54 -43.79
CA ASN A 9 5.47 -21.39 -42.83
C ASN A 9 5.17 -20.23 -41.88
N SER A 10 4.07 -20.32 -41.14
CA SER A 10 3.77 -19.40 -40.04
C SER A 10 4.39 -19.93 -38.74
N MET A 11 5.50 -19.34 -38.30
CA MET A 11 6.08 -19.62 -36.98
C MET A 11 5.14 -19.11 -35.87
N PRO A 12 4.66 -19.96 -34.94
CA PRO A 12 3.80 -19.52 -33.86
C PRO A 12 4.61 -18.69 -32.84
N MET A 13 4.39 -17.38 -32.86
CA MET A 13 4.93 -16.43 -31.88
C MET A 13 4.53 -16.86 -30.46
N THR A 14 5.49 -17.40 -29.71
CA THR A 14 5.28 -17.85 -28.32
C THR A 14 5.59 -16.70 -27.36
N ARG A 15 4.78 -16.50 -26.32
CA ARG A 15 4.85 -15.41 -25.30
C ARG A 15 6.25 -15.11 -24.73
N ARG A 16 7.21 -16.04 -24.83
CA ARG A 16 8.59 -15.87 -24.40
C ARG A 16 9.45 -14.98 -25.31
N SER A 17 9.12 -14.81 -26.60
CA SER A 17 9.89 -13.95 -27.51
C SER A 17 9.61 -12.45 -27.31
N ALA A 18 8.47 -12.08 -26.73
CA ALA A 18 8.11 -10.68 -26.49
C ALA A 18 8.93 -10.01 -25.37
N LEU A 19 9.53 -10.79 -24.46
CA LEU A 19 10.36 -10.26 -23.35
C LEU A 19 11.80 -9.99 -23.76
N ALA A 20 12.26 -10.50 -24.91
CA ALA A 20 13.65 -10.36 -25.36
C ALA A 20 13.90 -9.08 -26.18
N SER A 21 12.89 -8.25 -26.45
CA SER A 21 12.97 -7.12 -27.40
C SER A 21 12.80 -5.73 -26.79
N LEU A 22 13.10 -5.54 -25.50
CA LEU A 22 13.08 -4.22 -24.84
C LEU A 22 14.45 -3.80 -24.30
N GLY A 23 15.52 -4.24 -24.97
CA GLY A 23 16.90 -3.95 -24.59
C GLY A 23 17.61 -3.08 -25.62
N THR A 24 17.18 -1.84 -25.83
CA THR A 24 18.01 -0.68 -26.27
C THR A 24 17.13 0.50 -26.67
N GLY A 25 16.97 1.48 -25.78
CA GLY A 25 16.39 2.78 -26.12
C GLY A 25 15.47 3.34 -25.06
N LEU A 26 16.06 3.97 -24.02
CA LEU A 26 15.55 5.13 -23.28
C LEU A 26 16.49 5.39 -22.08
N ALA A 27 17.64 5.98 -22.36
CA ALA A 27 18.60 6.46 -21.36
C ALA A 27 18.20 7.85 -20.80
N LEU A 28 16.93 8.03 -20.40
CA LEU A 28 16.42 9.26 -19.78
C LEU A 28 15.31 8.92 -18.77
N TRP A 29 15.67 8.24 -17.68
CA TRP A 29 14.74 8.03 -16.57
C TRP A 29 15.42 7.83 -15.21
N PRO A 30 15.98 8.89 -14.58
CA PRO A 30 16.11 8.91 -13.14
C PRO A 30 14.97 9.73 -12.50
N ALA A 31 13.78 9.78 -13.11
CA ALA A 31 12.68 10.63 -12.64
C ALA A 31 11.38 9.89 -12.24
N LEU A 32 11.31 8.55 -12.26
CA LEU A 32 10.38 7.89 -11.33
C LEU A 32 11.07 7.73 -10.01
N GLY A 33 10.57 8.50 -9.05
CA GLY A 33 10.94 8.43 -7.66
C GLY A 33 11.08 6.98 -7.22
N SER A 34 12.33 6.60 -6.93
CA SER A 34 12.58 5.48 -6.06
C SER A 34 11.96 5.86 -4.73
N ALA A 35 10.75 5.36 -4.45
CA ALA A 35 10.16 5.40 -3.12
C ALA A 35 10.96 4.46 -2.21
N LYS A 36 12.22 4.84 -1.97
CA LYS A 36 13.04 4.27 -0.91
C LYS A 36 12.55 4.95 0.37
N SER A 37 11.59 4.31 1.04
CA SER A 37 11.48 4.49 2.49
C SER A 37 12.78 3.93 3.08
N THR A 38 13.75 4.81 3.25
CA THR A 38 14.98 4.51 3.97
C THR A 38 14.97 5.32 5.25
N ASN A 39 14.07 4.96 6.14
CA ASN A 39 14.42 5.01 7.54
C ASN A 39 14.17 3.65 8.19
N ARG A 40 14.76 2.60 7.60
CA ARG A 40 14.99 1.37 8.33
C ARG A 40 16.06 1.70 9.36
N SER A 41 15.62 1.98 10.59
CA SER A 41 16.51 2.10 11.76
C SER A 41 17.53 0.97 11.70
N ALA A 42 18.81 1.32 11.68
CA ALA A 42 19.91 0.38 11.64
C ALA A 42 19.71 -0.71 12.70
N ALA A 43 19.41 -1.94 12.27
CA ALA A 43 19.36 -3.16 13.08
C ALA A 43 18.61 -3.08 14.45
N GLY A 44 17.63 -2.21 14.60
CA GLY A 44 16.88 -1.98 15.85
C GLY A 44 15.40 -2.39 15.77
N ILE A 45 14.78 -2.60 16.94
CA ILE A 45 13.33 -2.80 17.06
C ILE A 45 12.63 -1.46 16.76
N SER A 46 11.71 -1.44 15.80
CA SER A 46 10.89 -0.27 15.49
C SER A 46 9.62 -0.24 16.34
N PHE A 47 9.17 0.97 16.68
CA PHE A 47 7.93 1.19 17.43
C PHE A 47 6.95 2.02 16.60
N ALA A 48 5.69 1.60 16.61
CA ALA A 48 4.59 2.31 15.99
C ALA A 48 3.52 2.68 17.03
N PHE A 49 2.82 3.80 16.81
CA PHE A 49 1.77 4.28 17.71
C PHE A 49 0.38 4.15 17.07
N SER A 50 -0.62 3.71 17.85
CA SER A 50 -2.00 3.62 17.36
C SER A 50 -2.75 4.92 17.51
N THR A 51 -3.27 5.45 16.40
CA THR A 51 -4.06 6.68 16.36
C THR A 51 -5.46 6.51 16.96
N TYR A 52 -5.83 5.32 17.43
CA TYR A 52 -7.13 5.06 18.05
C TYR A 52 -7.49 6.05 19.15
N GLY A 53 -6.54 6.34 20.05
CA GLY A 53 -6.70 7.28 21.17
C GLY A 53 -6.66 8.76 20.77
N MET A 54 -6.44 9.07 19.50
CA MET A 54 -6.25 10.44 19.00
C MET A 54 -7.43 10.95 18.17
N ARG A 55 -8.62 10.35 18.33
CA ARG A 55 -9.81 10.67 17.51
C ARG A 55 -10.15 12.16 17.43
N ALA A 56 -9.95 12.91 18.52
CA ALA A 56 -10.28 14.33 18.59
C ALA A 56 -9.23 15.25 17.91
N LEU A 57 -8.08 14.71 17.50
CA LEU A 57 -7.03 15.48 16.85
C LEU A 57 -7.17 15.38 15.32
N PRO A 58 -6.93 16.48 14.59
CA PRO A 58 -6.71 16.41 13.15
C PRO A 58 -5.55 15.44 12.86
N LEU A 59 -5.72 14.59 11.85
CA LEU A 59 -4.77 13.52 11.52
C LEU A 59 -3.34 14.04 11.30
N ALA A 60 -3.17 15.14 10.56
CA ALA A 60 -1.87 15.75 10.33
C ALA A 60 -1.15 16.13 11.63
N ARG A 61 -1.89 16.60 12.63
CA ARG A 61 -1.34 16.90 13.96
C ARG A 61 -0.98 15.62 14.72
N ALA A 62 -1.81 14.59 14.63
CA ALA A 62 -1.53 13.31 15.25
C ALA A 62 -0.24 12.66 14.70
N LEU A 63 -0.06 12.66 13.37
CA LEU A 63 1.15 12.15 12.72
C LEU A 63 2.38 12.95 13.15
N ARG A 64 2.31 14.29 13.14
CA ARG A 64 3.43 15.13 13.58
C ARG A 64 3.83 14.84 15.03
N VAL A 65 2.85 14.72 15.95
CA VAL A 65 3.12 14.36 17.35
C VAL A 65 3.82 13.00 17.44
N CYS A 66 3.40 12.00 16.67
CA CYS A 66 4.06 10.69 16.67
C CYS A 66 5.52 10.77 16.20
N ALA A 67 5.78 11.53 15.13
CA ALA A 67 7.13 11.76 14.63
C ALA A 67 8.00 12.53 15.63
N ASP A 68 7.47 13.58 16.26
CA ASP A 68 8.16 14.40 17.25
C ASP A 68 8.53 13.59 18.51
N ILE A 69 7.71 12.61 18.90
CA ILE A 69 8.01 11.67 20.00
C ILE A 69 9.13 10.68 19.61
N GLY A 70 9.33 10.42 18.32
CA GLY A 70 10.33 9.48 17.81
C GLY A 70 9.78 8.10 17.44
N TYR A 71 8.46 7.96 17.26
CA TYR A 71 7.91 6.74 16.66
C TYR A 71 8.36 6.61 15.20
N SER A 72 8.63 5.38 14.77
CA SER A 72 9.04 5.09 13.39
C SER A 72 7.85 4.76 12.48
N GLY A 73 6.65 4.63 13.04
CA GLY A 73 5.43 4.38 12.28
C GLY A 73 4.16 4.59 13.08
N VAL A 74 3.03 4.38 12.42
CA VAL A 74 1.70 4.55 13.02
C VAL A 74 0.73 3.46 12.58
N GLU A 75 -0.25 3.16 13.42
CA GLU A 75 -1.46 2.44 13.05
C GLU A 75 -2.60 3.44 12.84
N LEU A 76 -3.23 3.41 11.67
CA LEU A 76 -4.38 4.28 11.39
C LEU A 76 -5.68 3.59 11.80
N ALA A 77 -6.47 4.27 12.64
CA ALA A 77 -7.81 3.84 13.00
C ALA A 77 -8.82 4.20 11.90
N CYS A 78 -9.37 3.18 11.25
CA CYS A 78 -10.19 3.29 10.03
C CYS A 78 -11.69 3.10 10.25
N MET A 79 -12.15 2.95 11.50
CA MET A 79 -13.56 2.73 11.80
C MET A 79 -14.43 3.95 11.43
N PRO A 80 -15.75 3.76 11.26
CA PRO A 80 -16.68 4.84 10.97
C PRO A 80 -16.57 6.03 11.93
N GLY A 81 -16.42 7.23 11.37
CA GLY A 81 -16.31 8.47 12.15
C GLY A 81 -14.95 8.71 12.83
N TRP A 82 -13.90 8.00 12.43
CA TRP A 82 -12.50 8.38 12.67
C TRP A 82 -11.94 9.20 11.50
N PRO A 83 -10.86 9.96 11.70
CA PRO A 83 -10.24 10.76 10.64
C PRO A 83 -9.78 9.94 9.42
N CYS A 84 -9.50 8.65 9.59
CA CYS A 84 -9.07 7.76 8.51
C CYS A 84 -10.17 6.80 8.03
N ASP A 85 -11.44 7.11 8.30
CA ASP A 85 -12.58 6.33 7.80
C ASP A 85 -12.53 6.20 6.26
N PRO A 86 -12.32 4.98 5.70
CA PRO A 86 -12.17 4.78 4.27
C PRO A 86 -13.38 5.25 3.45
N ALA A 87 -14.58 5.26 4.03
CA ALA A 87 -15.79 5.71 3.37
C ALA A 87 -15.87 7.23 3.24
N ALA A 88 -15.21 7.97 4.16
CA ALA A 88 -15.15 9.42 4.14
C ALA A 88 -13.95 9.97 3.35
N LEU A 89 -12.88 9.17 3.16
CA LEU A 89 -11.66 9.60 2.49
C LEU A 89 -11.77 9.59 0.96
N THR A 90 -11.54 10.75 0.35
CA THR A 90 -11.36 10.89 -1.10
C THR A 90 -9.99 10.39 -1.56
N LEU A 91 -9.78 10.30 -2.89
CA LEU A 91 -8.45 10.02 -3.45
C LEU A 91 -7.42 11.10 -3.09
N MET A 92 -7.86 12.36 -3.01
CA MET A 92 -7.00 13.47 -2.63
C MET A 92 -6.54 13.31 -1.17
N ASP A 93 -7.46 13.00 -0.25
CA ASP A 93 -7.12 12.80 1.16
C ASP A 93 -6.14 11.64 1.34
N ARG A 94 -6.35 10.53 0.62
CA ARG A 94 -5.43 9.37 0.65
C ARG A 94 -4.02 9.72 0.14
N ASN A 95 -3.94 10.58 -0.87
CA ASN A 95 -2.65 11.07 -1.38
C ASN A 95 -1.97 11.99 -0.38
N GLU A 96 -2.72 12.88 0.26
CA GLU A 96 -2.25 13.79 1.29
C GLU A 96 -1.73 13.01 2.52
N ILE A 97 -2.49 12.02 3.00
CA ILE A 97 -2.05 11.13 4.10
C ILE A 97 -0.73 10.44 3.73
N ARG A 98 -0.64 9.90 2.51
CA ARG A 98 0.58 9.24 2.04
C ARG A 98 1.77 10.21 1.95
N GLN A 99 1.52 11.46 1.57
CA GLN A 99 2.54 12.49 1.52
C GLN A 99 3.03 12.84 2.93
N GLN A 100 2.12 13.07 3.87
CA GLN A 100 2.45 13.35 5.27
C GLN A 100 3.26 12.22 5.92
N LEU A 101 2.88 10.96 5.71
CA LEU A 101 3.65 9.81 6.20
C LEU A 101 5.09 9.80 5.66
N ARG A 102 5.27 10.11 4.38
CA ARG A 102 6.60 10.21 3.76
C ARG A 102 7.40 11.37 4.32
N ASP A 103 6.81 12.55 4.40
CA ASP A 103 7.49 13.77 4.85
C ASP A 103 7.92 13.65 6.32
N LEU A 104 7.13 12.93 7.13
CA LEU A 104 7.42 12.66 8.54
C LEU A 104 8.27 11.41 8.77
N SER A 105 8.66 10.68 7.71
CA SER A 105 9.38 9.41 7.80
C SER A 105 8.69 8.37 8.71
N LEU A 106 7.35 8.33 8.67
CA LEU A 106 6.53 7.39 9.41
C LEU A 106 6.10 6.24 8.50
N ASP A 107 6.42 5.01 8.89
CA ASP A 107 5.88 3.81 8.25
C ASP A 107 4.41 3.59 8.64
N LEU A 108 3.65 2.88 7.79
CA LEU A 108 2.27 2.47 8.04
C LEU A 108 2.18 0.94 8.11
N PRO A 109 2.64 0.30 9.20
CA PRO A 109 2.70 -1.15 9.31
C PRO A 109 1.32 -1.81 9.48
N CYS A 110 0.32 -1.09 9.99
CA CYS A 110 -1.00 -1.66 10.28
C CYS A 110 -2.13 -0.64 10.14
N LEU A 111 -3.34 -1.19 9.99
CA LEU A 111 -4.61 -0.48 10.01
C LEU A 111 -5.50 -1.14 11.06
N MET A 112 -6.19 -0.33 11.84
CA MET A 112 -7.13 -0.81 12.85
C MET A 112 -8.56 -0.67 12.34
N GLU A 113 -9.29 -1.79 12.34
CA GLU A 113 -10.68 -1.85 11.92
C GLU A 113 -11.47 -2.78 12.84
N ASN A 114 -12.75 -2.48 13.07
CA ASN A 114 -13.65 -3.33 13.83
C ASN A 114 -14.56 -4.11 12.89
N TRP A 115 -14.33 -5.43 12.80
CA TRP A 115 -15.23 -6.32 12.08
C TRP A 115 -16.28 -6.91 13.02
N ARG A 116 -17.54 -6.81 12.63
CA ARG A 116 -18.59 -7.61 13.28
C ARG A 116 -18.38 -9.07 12.89
N LEU A 117 -18.33 -9.95 13.88
CA LEU A 117 -18.39 -11.38 13.61
C LEU A 117 -19.73 -11.67 12.93
N ALA A 118 -19.70 -12.39 11.80
CA ALA A 118 -20.88 -12.62 10.94
C ALA A 118 -21.99 -13.47 11.61
N ALA A 119 -21.78 -13.98 12.81
CA ALA A 119 -22.73 -14.80 13.53
C ALA A 119 -23.78 -13.92 14.24
N PRO A 120 -25.08 -14.15 14.03
CA PRO A 120 -26.13 -13.63 14.89
C PRO A 120 -25.83 -13.94 16.36
N PRO A 121 -26.28 -13.09 17.31
CA PRO A 121 -26.06 -13.32 18.75
C PRO A 121 -26.46 -14.72 19.22
N GLU A 122 -27.50 -15.29 18.62
CA GLU A 122 -27.98 -16.64 18.89
C GLU A 122 -26.95 -17.73 18.53
N ILE A 123 -26.24 -17.58 17.40
CA ILE A 123 -25.17 -18.50 16.98
C ILE A 123 -23.94 -18.34 17.88
N HIS A 124 -23.64 -17.12 18.34
CA HIS A 124 -22.56 -16.90 19.30
C HIS A 124 -22.86 -17.57 20.65
N LYS A 125 -24.09 -17.41 21.15
CA LYS A 125 -24.55 -17.99 22.42
C LYS A 125 -24.55 -19.51 22.43
N ALA A 126 -24.82 -20.16 21.30
CA ALA A 126 -24.80 -21.62 21.18
C ALA A 126 -23.38 -22.24 21.23
N ASN A 127 -22.33 -21.43 21.08
CA ASN A 127 -20.93 -21.87 21.07
C ASN A 127 -20.15 -21.52 22.37
N LEU A 128 -20.85 -21.02 23.40
CA LEU A 128 -20.33 -20.72 24.74
C LEU A 128 -20.85 -21.75 25.75
#